data_AF-A0A2N5ZB55-F1
#
_entry.id   AF-A0A2N5ZB55-F1
#
_cell.length_a   1.000
_cell.length_b   1.000
_cell.length_c   1.000
_cell.angle_alpha   90.00
_cell.angle_beta   90.00
_cell.angle_gamma   90.00
#
_symmetry.space_group_name_H-M   'P 1'
#
loop_
_entity.id
_entity.type
_entity.pdbx_description
1 polymer ?
#
loop_
_entity_poly.entity_id
_entity_poly.type
_entity_poly.pdbx_seq_one_letter_code
_entity_poly.pdbx_strand_id
1 'polypeptide(L)'
;MKSIKLFSFTAASIFFAFTMTIACNNNEAKESTSKDKTEVTVKTPKMPIHTAAYLGDVKAIKAHIEAGTDLNQKDQYGSTPLNVAITFGKTQAALALIDGGADLKTTSKDGSTPLHTAAFFCRKEIVEALLQKGVDTSIKNGYGSTALESISAEFSQVLPIYQDLNKNLGPLGLKLDYERIKRMRPIIAELIKKAQ
;
A
#
# COMPACT_ATOMS: atom_id res chain seq x y z
N MET A 1 -10.26 4.92 -29.68
CA MET A 1 -9.23 4.18 -28.92
C MET A 1 -8.56 5.15 -27.95
N LYS A 2 -8.90 5.12 -26.66
CA LYS A 2 -8.25 5.98 -25.65
C LYS A 2 -6.95 5.29 -25.22
N SER A 3 -5.81 5.92 -25.50
CA SER A 3 -4.50 5.45 -25.09
C SER A 3 -4.44 5.38 -23.56
N ILE A 4 -4.36 4.17 -23.00
CA ILE A 4 -4.15 3.95 -21.58
C ILE A 4 -2.71 4.40 -21.28
N LYS A 5 -2.55 5.53 -20.60
CA LYS A 5 -1.24 5.99 -20.13
C LYS A 5 -0.74 5.01 -19.08
N LEU A 6 0.36 4.33 -19.38
CA LEU A 6 0.89 3.19 -18.64
C LEU A 6 1.38 3.58 -17.23
N PHE A 7 1.03 2.73 -16.26
CA PHE A 7 1.57 2.74 -14.91
C PHE A 7 3.10 2.52 -14.97
N SER A 8 3.87 3.56 -14.70
CA SER A 8 5.31 3.42 -14.46
C SER A 8 5.54 3.11 -12.98
N PHE A 9 5.39 1.84 -12.58
CA PHE A 9 5.97 1.39 -11.31
C PHE A 9 7.49 1.41 -11.48
N THR A 10 8.15 2.52 -11.11
CA THR A 10 9.61 2.59 -11.17
C THR A 10 10.19 1.49 -10.28
N ALA A 11 11.05 0.65 -10.85
CA ALA A 11 11.73 -0.46 -10.17
C ALA A 11 12.42 -0.06 -8.85
N ALA A 12 12.72 1.24 -8.68
CA ALA A 12 13.27 1.83 -7.47
C ALA A 12 12.46 1.56 -6.18
N SER A 13 11.13 1.57 -6.23
CA SER A 13 10.29 1.36 -5.04
C SER A 13 10.32 -0.09 -4.53
N ILE A 14 10.65 -1.04 -5.40
CA ILE A 14 10.65 -2.49 -5.11
C ILE A 14 12.07 -2.97 -4.77
N PHE A 15 13.09 -2.37 -5.40
CA PHE A 15 14.50 -2.63 -5.11
C PHE A 15 14.87 -2.39 -3.64
N PHE A 16 14.15 -1.49 -2.95
CA PHE A 16 14.41 -1.20 -1.54
C PHE A 16 13.80 -2.21 -0.56
N ALA A 17 12.79 -3.00 -0.92
CA ALA A 17 12.33 -4.08 -0.04
C ALA A 17 13.43 -5.15 0.15
N PHE A 18 14.33 -5.29 -0.82
CA PHE A 18 15.51 -6.13 -0.70
C PHE A 18 16.56 -5.49 0.23
N THR A 19 16.82 -4.18 0.12
CA THR A 19 17.76 -3.48 1.00
C THR A 19 17.20 -3.25 2.42
N MET A 20 15.88 -3.21 2.62
CA MET A 20 15.24 -3.20 3.94
C MET A 20 15.47 -4.52 4.68
N THR A 21 15.48 -5.66 3.98
CA THR A 21 15.88 -6.95 4.57
C THR A 21 17.31 -6.89 5.12
N ILE A 22 18.22 -6.17 4.44
CA ILE A 22 19.61 -5.98 4.89
C ILE A 22 19.71 -4.93 6.02
N ALA A 23 18.99 -3.81 5.92
CA ALA A 23 19.03 -2.73 6.92
C ALA A 23 18.31 -3.09 8.24
N CYS A 24 17.31 -3.97 8.22
CA CYS A 24 16.65 -4.47 9.45
C CYS A 24 17.59 -5.32 10.31
N ASN A 25 18.67 -5.87 9.75
CA ASN A 25 19.66 -6.65 10.51
C ASN A 25 20.82 -5.79 11.05
N ASN A 26 20.96 -4.52 10.61
CA ASN A 26 22.17 -3.71 10.80
C ASN A 26 21.91 -2.21 11.06
N ASN A 27 20.93 -1.79 11.87
CA ASN A 27 21.00 -0.43 12.40
C ASN A 27 20.36 -0.29 13.79
N GLU A 28 21.26 -0.31 14.77
CA GLU A 28 21.18 0.46 15.99
C GLU A 28 20.81 1.92 15.69
N ALA A 29 20.09 2.52 16.62
CA ALA A 29 20.01 3.94 16.93
C ALA A 29 20.62 4.94 15.91
N LYS A 30 19.76 5.66 15.18
CA LYS A 30 20.02 7.08 14.91
C LYS A 30 18.90 7.91 15.50
N GLU A 31 19.07 8.12 16.80
CA GLU A 31 18.44 9.14 17.62
C GLU A 31 18.83 10.52 17.05
N SER A 32 17.90 11.20 16.38
CA SER A 32 18.04 12.64 16.14
C SER A 32 17.59 13.37 17.40
N THR A 33 18.56 13.68 18.25
CA THR A 33 18.40 14.53 19.42
C THR A 33 18.06 15.97 18.99
N SER A 34 16.82 16.40 19.20
CA SER A 34 16.51 17.82 19.38
C SER A 34 16.26 18.08 20.86
N LYS A 35 17.18 18.81 21.48
CA LYS A 35 17.06 19.30 22.86
C LYS A 35 15.87 20.25 22.97
N ASP A 36 14.77 19.81 23.55
CA ASP A 36 13.94 20.68 24.38
C ASP A 36 13.23 19.87 25.49
N LYS A 37 13.18 20.45 26.67
CA LYS A 37 12.83 19.79 27.94
C LYS A 37 11.31 19.84 28.17
N THR A 38 10.60 18.80 27.73
CA THR A 38 9.36 18.34 28.40
C THR A 38 9.28 16.82 28.24
N GLU A 39 9.59 16.11 29.31
CA GLU A 39 9.61 14.64 29.37
C GLU A 39 8.18 14.09 29.43
N VAL A 40 7.50 14.08 28.28
CA VAL A 40 6.46 13.09 28.01
C VAL A 40 7.22 11.90 27.44
N THR A 41 7.30 10.80 28.18
CA THR A 41 7.92 9.56 27.69
C THR A 41 7.04 8.98 26.56
N VAL A 42 7.18 9.53 25.36
CA VAL A 42 6.59 8.97 24.15
C VAL A 42 7.23 7.60 23.98
N LYS A 43 6.49 6.53 24.29
CA LYS A 43 6.92 5.16 24.02
C LYS A 43 6.96 4.97 22.51
N THR A 44 8.07 5.37 21.89
CA THR A 44 8.29 5.16 20.46
C THR A 44 8.34 3.65 20.18
N PRO A 45 7.54 3.14 19.23
CA PRO A 45 7.60 1.74 18.85
C PRO A 45 9.00 1.37 18.37
N LYS A 46 9.51 0.22 18.81
CA LYS A 46 10.89 -0.21 18.49
C LYS A 46 11.12 -0.47 17.00
N MET A 47 10.09 -0.84 16.25
CA MET A 47 10.16 -1.13 14.82
C MET A 47 9.46 -0.01 14.04
N PRO A 48 10.04 0.54 12.96
CA PRO A 48 9.36 1.52 12.12
C PRO A 48 8.07 0.97 11.48
N ILE A 49 7.08 1.84 11.31
CA ILE A 49 5.73 1.44 10.84
C ILE A 49 5.73 0.88 9.42
N HIS A 50 6.56 1.41 8.51
CA HIS A 50 6.70 0.85 7.15
C HIS A 50 7.28 -0.57 7.17
N THR A 51 8.23 -0.83 8.07
CA THR A 51 8.78 -2.18 8.28
C THR A 51 7.72 -3.11 8.84
N ALA A 52 6.94 -2.66 9.83
CA ALA A 52 5.83 -3.43 10.37
C ALA A 52 4.79 -3.77 9.29
N ALA A 53 4.43 -2.80 8.44
CA ALA A 53 3.52 -2.97 7.31
C ALA A 53 4.07 -3.94 6.25
N TYR A 54 5.37 -3.86 5.95
CA TYR A 54 6.06 -4.74 5.00
C TYR A 54 6.10 -6.19 5.50
N LEU A 55 6.43 -6.40 6.77
CA LEU A 55 6.49 -7.73 7.38
C LEU A 55 5.08 -8.31 7.64
N GLY A 56 4.08 -7.42 7.81
CA GLY A 56 2.75 -7.78 8.24
C GLY A 56 2.62 -7.95 9.76
N ASP A 57 3.50 -7.29 10.53
CA ASP A 57 3.49 -7.35 12.00
C ASP A 57 2.38 -6.47 12.58
N VAL A 58 1.24 -7.11 12.80
CA VAL A 58 0.06 -6.47 13.41
C VAL A 58 0.34 -5.98 14.83
N LYS A 59 1.22 -6.65 15.59
CA LYS A 59 1.51 -6.23 16.98
C LYS A 59 2.27 -4.91 16.99
N ALA A 60 3.26 -4.79 16.11
CA ALA A 60 3.99 -3.54 15.95
C ALA A 60 3.09 -2.41 15.44
N ILE A 61 2.20 -2.69 14.46
CA ILE A 61 1.22 -1.70 13.99
C ILE A 61 0.30 -1.23 15.13
N LYS A 62 -0.19 -2.15 15.97
CA LYS A 62 -1.00 -1.79 17.14
C LYS A 62 -0.23 -0.92 18.13
N ALA A 63 1.03 -1.24 18.38
CA ALA A 63 1.88 -0.39 19.21
C ALA A 63 2.05 1.03 18.64
N HIS A 64 2.13 1.18 17.32
CA HIS A 64 2.12 2.50 16.65
C HIS A 64 0.81 3.27 16.85
N ILE A 65 -0.33 2.57 16.77
CA ILE A 65 -1.65 3.16 17.00
C ILE A 65 -1.78 3.61 18.46
N GLU A 66 -1.41 2.75 19.41
CA GLU A 66 -1.44 3.04 20.86
C GLU A 66 -0.51 4.19 21.26
N ALA A 67 0.64 4.30 20.60
CA ALA A 67 1.59 5.39 20.81
C ALA A 67 1.17 6.71 20.11
N GLY A 68 0.08 6.72 19.33
CA GLY A 68 -0.39 7.91 18.63
C GLY A 68 0.57 8.41 17.53
N THR A 69 1.37 7.51 16.96
CA THR A 69 2.32 7.87 15.89
C THR A 69 1.59 8.22 14.59
N ASP A 70 2.21 9.03 13.74
CA ASP A 70 1.67 9.34 12.42
C ASP A 70 1.65 8.08 11.52
N LEU A 71 0.46 7.54 11.29
CA LEU A 71 0.25 6.37 10.42
C LEU A 71 0.34 6.69 8.93
N ASN A 72 0.47 7.97 8.55
CA ASN A 72 0.45 8.46 7.18
C ASN A 72 1.82 8.90 6.68
N GLN A 73 2.86 8.73 7.50
CA GLN A 73 4.22 9.09 7.14
C GLN A 73 4.59 8.44 5.80
N LYS A 74 5.03 9.26 4.84
CA LYS A 74 5.48 8.76 3.55
C LYS A 74 6.93 8.31 3.65
N ASP A 75 7.25 7.16 3.07
CA ASP A 75 8.63 6.78 2.85
C ASP A 75 9.29 7.63 1.75
N GLN A 76 10.58 7.39 1.48
CA GLN A 76 11.32 8.05 0.39
C GLN A 76 10.71 7.83 -1.01
N TYR A 77 9.85 6.82 -1.17
CA TYR A 77 9.11 6.50 -2.38
C TYR A 77 7.70 7.09 -2.39
N GLY A 78 7.34 7.87 -1.38
CA GLY A 78 6.03 8.50 -1.26
C GLY A 78 4.92 7.53 -0.88
N SER A 79 5.25 6.33 -0.39
CA SER A 79 4.29 5.31 0.03
C SER A 79 3.94 5.46 1.50
N THR A 80 2.65 5.37 1.80
CA THR A 80 2.17 5.24 3.18
C THR A 80 2.34 3.79 3.67
N PRO A 81 2.38 3.55 4.99
CA PRO A 81 2.40 2.20 5.54
C PRO A 81 1.21 1.36 5.05
N LEU A 82 0.03 1.97 4.87
CA LEU A 82 -1.14 1.28 4.32
C LEU A 82 -0.88 0.80 2.89
N ASN A 83 -0.34 1.65 2.02
CA ASN A 83 0.01 1.26 0.65
C ASN A 83 1.04 0.13 0.62
N VAL A 84 2.06 0.18 1.49
CA VAL A 84 3.03 -0.91 1.66
C VAL A 84 2.32 -2.22 2.00
N ALA A 85 1.49 -2.24 3.05
CA ALA A 85 0.77 -3.45 3.44
C ALA A 85 -0.10 -4.03 2.31
N ILE A 86 -0.75 -3.18 1.51
CA ILE A 86 -1.58 -3.58 0.37
C ILE A 86 -0.74 -4.22 -0.75
N THR A 87 0.36 -3.55 -1.16
CA THR A 87 1.26 -4.02 -2.21
C THR A 87 1.85 -5.39 -1.86
N PHE A 88 2.29 -5.55 -0.61
CA PHE A 88 2.86 -6.80 -0.11
C PHE A 88 1.82 -7.85 0.31
N GLY A 89 0.53 -7.56 0.15
CA GLY A 89 -0.57 -8.50 0.43
C GLY A 89 -0.71 -8.85 1.91
N LYS A 90 -0.26 -7.97 2.80
CA LYS A 90 -0.36 -8.13 4.25
C LYS A 90 -1.75 -7.69 4.73
N THR A 91 -2.77 -8.50 4.40
CA THR A 91 -4.18 -8.14 4.63
C THR A 91 -4.46 -7.73 6.07
N GLN A 92 -4.01 -8.50 7.06
CA GLN A 92 -4.27 -8.19 8.48
C GLN A 92 -3.59 -6.90 8.94
N ALA A 93 -2.39 -6.59 8.42
CA ALA A 93 -1.71 -5.34 8.68
C ALA A 93 -2.43 -4.15 8.03
N ALA A 94 -2.90 -4.31 6.79
CA ALA A 94 -3.68 -3.28 6.11
C ALA A 94 -5.01 -2.99 6.84
N LEU A 95 -5.71 -4.03 7.28
CA LEU A 95 -6.94 -3.88 8.06
C LEU A 95 -6.67 -3.18 9.39
N ALA A 96 -5.61 -3.56 10.10
CA ALA A 96 -5.21 -2.88 11.34
C ALA A 96 -4.91 -1.39 11.13
N LEU A 97 -4.27 -1.02 10.01
CA LEU A 97 -4.02 0.38 9.66
C LEU A 97 -5.30 1.15 9.30
N ILE A 98 -6.21 0.52 8.56
CA ILE A 98 -7.52 1.10 8.20
C ILE A 98 -8.36 1.33 9.46
N ASP A 99 -8.41 0.36 10.37
CA ASP A 99 -9.16 0.49 11.62
C ASP A 99 -8.46 1.42 12.63
N GLY A 100 -7.13 1.52 12.55
CA GLY A 100 -6.31 2.45 13.32
C GLY A 100 -6.42 3.91 12.88
N GLY A 101 -7.21 4.21 11.84
CA GLY A 101 -7.42 5.59 11.37
C GLY A 101 -6.34 6.13 10.44
N ALA A 102 -5.61 5.26 9.73
CA ALA A 102 -4.77 5.70 8.63
C ALA A 102 -5.62 6.48 7.60
N ASP A 103 -5.05 7.54 7.03
CA ASP A 103 -5.70 8.35 6.02
C ASP A 103 -5.86 7.54 4.72
N LEU A 104 -7.12 7.36 4.34
CA LEU A 104 -7.53 6.61 3.17
C LEU A 104 -7.53 7.45 1.89
N LYS A 105 -7.20 8.75 1.98
CA LYS A 105 -7.11 9.69 0.84
C LYS A 105 -5.67 9.95 0.41
N THR A 106 -4.69 9.73 1.29
CA THR A 106 -3.30 10.00 0.98
C THR A 106 -2.83 9.17 -0.23
N THR A 107 -2.36 9.88 -1.25
CA THR A 107 -1.92 9.27 -2.52
C THR A 107 -0.44 8.90 -2.51
N SER A 108 -0.09 7.84 -3.24
CA SER A 108 1.28 7.53 -3.66
C SER A 108 1.78 8.54 -4.71
N LYS A 109 3.06 8.42 -5.11
CA LYS A 109 3.71 9.34 -6.08
C LYS A 109 3.01 9.44 -7.43
N ASP A 110 2.35 8.38 -7.87
CA ASP A 110 1.55 8.31 -9.10
C ASP A 110 0.11 8.84 -8.92
N GLY A 111 -0.22 9.41 -7.75
CA GLY A 111 -1.55 9.91 -7.43
C GLY A 111 -2.55 8.82 -7.08
N SER A 112 -2.13 7.56 -6.95
CA SER A 112 -3.04 6.45 -6.61
C SER A 112 -3.43 6.49 -5.12
N THR A 113 -4.74 6.40 -4.85
CA THR A 113 -5.27 6.23 -3.48
C THR A 113 -5.11 4.77 -3.02
N PRO A 114 -5.25 4.47 -1.71
CA PRO A 114 -5.29 3.08 -1.22
C PRO A 114 -6.31 2.20 -1.93
N LEU A 115 -7.46 2.76 -2.35
CA LEU A 115 -8.46 2.03 -3.13
C LEU A 115 -7.94 1.64 -4.52
N HIS A 116 -7.21 2.53 -5.21
CA HIS A 116 -6.59 2.20 -6.50
C HIS A 116 -5.62 1.02 -6.35
N THR A 117 -4.74 1.08 -5.34
CA THR A 117 -3.76 0.03 -5.06
C THR A 117 -4.46 -1.29 -4.71
N ALA A 118 -5.45 -1.27 -3.82
CA ALA A 118 -6.19 -2.47 -3.41
C ALA A 118 -6.97 -3.10 -4.58
N ALA A 119 -7.57 -2.27 -5.44
CA ALA A 119 -8.26 -2.71 -6.64
C ALA A 119 -7.29 -3.34 -7.65
N PHE A 120 -6.17 -2.66 -7.93
CA PHE A 120 -5.14 -3.13 -8.87
C PHE A 120 -4.55 -4.49 -8.46
N PHE A 121 -4.27 -4.70 -7.17
CA PHE A 121 -3.79 -6.00 -6.66
C PHE A 121 -4.91 -7.02 -6.36
N CYS A 122 -6.17 -6.64 -6.59
CA CYS A 122 -7.35 -7.47 -6.32
C CYS A 122 -7.38 -8.01 -4.88
N ARG A 123 -7.17 -7.12 -3.90
CA ARG A 123 -7.20 -7.44 -2.46
C ARG A 123 -8.62 -7.23 -1.94
N LYS A 124 -9.49 -8.22 -2.16
CA LYS A 124 -10.93 -8.11 -1.90
C LYS A 124 -11.26 -7.60 -0.50
N GLU A 125 -10.66 -8.20 0.52
CA GLU A 125 -10.96 -7.89 1.93
C GLU A 125 -10.59 -6.44 2.25
N ILE A 126 -9.50 -5.94 1.66
CA ILE A 126 -9.06 -4.55 1.83
C ILE A 126 -10.00 -3.60 1.07
N VAL A 127 -10.40 -3.95 -0.16
CA VAL A 127 -11.37 -3.16 -0.93
C VAL A 127 -12.69 -3.04 -0.16
N GLU A 128 -13.23 -4.14 0.37
CA GLU A 128 -14.45 -4.12 1.18
C GLU A 128 -14.29 -3.22 2.41
N ALA A 129 -13.18 -3.35 3.14
CA ALA A 129 -12.90 -2.50 4.30
C ALA A 129 -12.81 -1.01 3.93
N LEU A 130 -12.14 -0.66 2.83
CA LEU A 130 -12.05 0.72 2.35
C LEU A 130 -13.43 1.29 1.97
N LEU A 131 -14.23 0.51 1.23
CA LEU A 131 -15.58 0.92 0.83
C LEU A 131 -16.51 1.10 2.04
N GLN A 132 -16.39 0.23 3.06
CA GLN A 132 -17.13 0.38 4.32
C GLN A 132 -16.79 1.67 5.09
N LYS A 133 -15.57 2.20 4.94
CA LYS A 133 -15.16 3.50 5.51
C LYS A 133 -15.64 4.70 4.67
N GLY A 134 -16.38 4.48 3.58
CA GLY A 134 -16.96 5.54 2.77
C GLY A 134 -15.93 6.33 1.96
N VAL A 135 -14.87 5.66 1.48
CA VAL A 135 -13.89 6.32 0.60
C VAL A 135 -14.54 6.79 -0.69
N ASP A 136 -14.14 7.96 -1.17
CA ASP A 136 -14.60 8.50 -2.45
C ASP A 136 -14.02 7.67 -3.61
N THR A 137 -14.90 6.96 -4.31
CA THR A 137 -14.55 6.09 -5.45
C THR A 137 -14.36 6.86 -6.76
N SER A 138 -14.70 8.16 -6.78
CA SER A 138 -14.60 9.04 -7.96
C SER A 138 -13.23 9.71 -8.11
N ILE A 139 -12.36 9.60 -7.09
CA ILE A 139 -11.00 10.16 -7.13
C ILE A 139 -10.24 9.55 -8.31
N LYS A 140 -9.60 10.42 -9.10
CA LYS A 140 -8.73 10.04 -10.20
C LYS A 140 -7.27 10.04 -9.76
N ASN A 141 -6.53 9.02 -10.17
CA ASN A 141 -5.07 9.00 -10.00
C ASN A 141 -4.37 9.97 -10.98
N GLY A 142 -3.03 10.03 -10.93
CA GLY A 142 -2.22 10.87 -11.80
C GLY A 142 -2.32 10.51 -13.31
N TYR A 143 -2.90 9.36 -13.64
CA TYR A 143 -3.19 8.94 -15.01
C TYR A 143 -4.59 9.35 -15.49
N GLY A 144 -5.40 9.97 -14.62
CA GLY A 144 -6.75 10.42 -14.92
C GLY A 144 -7.81 9.34 -14.84
N SER A 145 -7.50 8.18 -14.23
CA SER A 145 -8.40 7.03 -14.09
C SER A 145 -8.87 6.89 -12.65
N THR A 146 -10.13 6.50 -12.46
CA THR A 146 -10.65 6.06 -11.15
C THR A 146 -10.16 4.65 -10.80
N ALA A 147 -10.39 4.22 -9.55
CA ALA A 147 -10.07 2.85 -9.13
C ALA A 147 -10.84 1.81 -9.97
N LEU A 148 -12.10 2.07 -10.29
CA LEU A 148 -12.92 1.21 -11.15
C LEU A 148 -12.37 1.17 -12.58
N GLU A 149 -12.07 2.34 -13.17
CA GLU A 149 -11.54 2.43 -14.54
C GLU A 149 -10.18 1.71 -14.68
N SER A 150 -9.35 1.76 -13.63
CA SER A 150 -8.04 1.09 -13.58
C SER A 150 -8.13 -0.44 -13.66
N ILE A 151 -9.27 -1.02 -13.27
CA ILE A 151 -9.51 -2.47 -13.33
C ILE A 151 -10.52 -2.90 -14.40
N SER A 152 -11.18 -1.94 -15.06
CA SER A 152 -12.20 -2.19 -16.09
C SER A 152 -11.62 -2.65 -17.43
N ALA A 153 -10.33 -2.40 -17.68
CA ALA A 153 -9.66 -2.88 -18.89
C ALA A 153 -9.53 -4.40 -18.90
N GLU A 154 -9.55 -5.02 -20.08
CA GLU A 154 -9.32 -6.46 -20.24
C GLU A 154 -8.00 -6.90 -19.58
N PHE A 155 -7.99 -8.09 -18.97
CA PHE A 155 -6.80 -8.59 -18.28
C PHE A 155 -5.59 -8.72 -19.23
N SER A 156 -5.83 -9.06 -20.50
CA SER A 156 -4.79 -9.13 -21.54
C SER A 156 -4.05 -7.80 -21.75
N GLN A 157 -4.73 -6.67 -21.61
CA GLN A 157 -4.14 -5.34 -21.83
C GLN A 157 -3.22 -4.93 -20.68
N VAL A 158 -3.50 -5.38 -19.46
CA VAL A 158 -2.71 -5.05 -18.26
C VAL A 158 -1.73 -6.14 -17.87
N LEU A 159 -1.81 -7.32 -18.50
CA LEU A 159 -0.89 -8.44 -18.24
C LEU A 159 0.59 -8.04 -18.36
N PRO A 160 1.03 -7.23 -19.35
CA PRO A 160 2.42 -6.77 -19.40
C PRO A 160 2.85 -6.01 -18.14
N ILE A 161 1.95 -5.19 -17.59
CA ILE A 161 2.21 -4.43 -16.35
C ILE A 161 2.42 -5.40 -15.18
N TYR A 162 1.55 -6.41 -15.03
CA TYR A 162 1.72 -7.41 -13.98
C TYR A 162 2.97 -8.28 -14.18
N GLN A 163 3.36 -8.57 -15.42
CA GLN A 163 4.58 -9.30 -15.73
C GLN A 163 5.82 -8.51 -15.34
N ASP A 164 5.89 -7.23 -15.70
CA ASP A 164 7.01 -6.36 -15.34
C ASP A 164 7.08 -6.13 -13.83
N LEU A 165 5.93 -5.97 -13.18
CA LEU A 165 5.84 -5.91 -11.73
C LEU A 165 6.33 -7.19 -11.07
N ASN A 166 5.93 -8.36 -11.59
CA ASN A 166 6.35 -9.65 -11.04
C ASN A 166 7.85 -9.91 -11.23
N LYS A 167 8.48 -9.40 -12.31
CA LYS A 167 9.94 -9.43 -12.46
C LYS A 167 10.64 -8.65 -11.35
N ASN A 168 10.11 -7.49 -10.99
CA ASN A 168 10.66 -6.66 -9.92
C ASN A 168 10.40 -7.26 -8.53
N LEU A 169 9.26 -7.93 -8.33
CA LEU A 169 8.89 -8.58 -7.08
C LEU A 169 9.59 -9.94 -6.87
N GLY A 170 9.99 -10.61 -7.94
CA GLY A 170 10.63 -11.93 -7.91
C GLY A 170 11.85 -12.02 -6.98
N PRO A 171 12.82 -11.08 -7.04
CA PRO A 171 13.95 -11.02 -6.12
C PRO A 171 13.58 -10.89 -4.63
N LEU A 172 12.36 -10.47 -4.32
CA LEU A 172 11.84 -10.36 -2.95
C LEU A 172 11.13 -11.65 -2.48
N GLY A 173 11.15 -12.70 -3.28
CA GLY A 173 10.40 -13.93 -3.01
C GLY A 173 8.88 -13.77 -3.17
N LEU A 174 8.43 -12.71 -3.83
CA LEU A 174 7.01 -12.42 -4.03
C LEU A 174 6.61 -12.79 -5.45
N LYS A 175 5.54 -13.56 -5.57
CA LYS A 175 4.96 -13.95 -6.85
C LYS A 175 3.51 -13.50 -6.94
N LEU A 176 3.20 -12.74 -7.98
CA LEU A 176 1.82 -12.39 -8.30
C LEU A 176 1.11 -13.62 -8.87
N ASP A 177 -0.06 -13.92 -8.31
CA ASP A 177 -0.97 -14.94 -8.83
C ASP A 177 -1.86 -14.30 -9.89
N TYR A 178 -1.45 -14.45 -11.15
CA TYR A 178 -2.18 -13.90 -12.30
C TYR A 178 -3.58 -14.49 -12.46
N GLU A 179 -3.75 -15.79 -12.15
CA GLU A 179 -5.06 -16.45 -12.24
C GLU A 179 -6.01 -15.91 -11.18
N ARG A 180 -5.52 -15.68 -9.95
CA ARG A 180 -6.28 -14.97 -8.92
C ARG A 180 -6.66 -13.58 -9.40
N ILE A 181 -5.71 -12.79 -9.90
CA ILE A 181 -5.98 -11.41 -10.34
C ILE A 181 -7.02 -11.39 -11.47
N LYS A 182 -6.85 -12.25 -12.48
CA LYS A 182 -7.79 -12.40 -13.60
C LYS A 182 -9.20 -12.74 -13.13
N ARG A 183 -9.34 -13.70 -12.21
CA ARG A 183 -10.63 -14.12 -11.65
C ARG A 183 -11.26 -13.05 -10.76
N MET A 184 -10.45 -12.33 -9.98
CA MET A 184 -10.95 -11.38 -8.97
C MET A 184 -11.31 -10.02 -9.55
N ARG A 185 -10.65 -9.56 -10.62
CA ARG A 185 -10.94 -8.25 -11.24
C ARG A 185 -12.43 -7.95 -11.47
N PRO A 186 -13.24 -8.84 -12.09
CA PRO A 186 -14.66 -8.55 -12.28
C PRO A 186 -15.42 -8.46 -10.94
N ILE A 187 -15.04 -9.25 -9.95
CA ILE A 187 -15.66 -9.22 -8.61
C ILE A 187 -15.36 -7.88 -7.93
N ILE A 188 -14.10 -7.42 -7.98
CA ILE A 188 -13.71 -6.13 -7.41
C ILE A 188 -14.39 -4.97 -8.13
N ALA A 189 -14.50 -5.02 -9.47
CA ALA A 189 -15.20 -4.00 -10.24
C ALA A 189 -16.66 -3.89 -9.81
N GLU A 190 -17.34 -5.02 -9.61
CA GLU A 190 -18.72 -5.05 -9.13
C GLU A 190 -18.85 -4.51 -7.70
N LEU A 191 -17.89 -4.80 -6.81
CA LEU A 191 -17.88 -4.24 -5.45
C LEU A 191 -17.76 -2.71 -5.46
N ILE A 192 -16.82 -2.17 -6.25
CA ILE A 192 -16.62 -0.71 -6.33
C ILE A 192 -17.85 -0.05 -6.96
N LYS A 193 -18.43 -0.65 -8.00
CA LYS A 193 -19.63 -0.14 -8.67
C LYS A 193 -20.84 -0.06 -7.74
N LYS A 194 -21.00 -1.03 -6.84
CA LYS A 194 -22.10 -1.03 -5.83
C LYS A 194 -21.94 0.02 -4.74
N ALA A 195 -20.73 0.54 -4.55
CA ALA A 195 -20.42 1.56 -3.56
C ALA A 195 -20.45 2.99 -4.13
N GLN A 196 -20.86 3.16 -5.39
CA GLN A 196 -21.07 4.47 -6.04
C GLN A 196 -22.43 5.07 -5.73
#